data_AF-A0A383ATV7-F1
#
_entry.id   AF-A0A383ATV7-F1
#
_cell.length_a   1.000
_cell.length_b   1.000
_cell.length_c   1.000
_cell.angle_alpha   90.00
_cell.angle_beta   90.00
_cell.angle_gamma   90.00
#
_symmetry.space_group_name_H-M   'P 1'
#
loop_
_entity.id
_entity.type
_entity.pdbx_description
1 polymer ?
#
loop_
_entity_poly.entity_id
_entity_poly.type
_entity_poly.pdbx_seq_one_letter_code
_entity_poly.pdbx_strand_id
1 'polypeptide(L)'
;MKLFILMLGVFFVVGCSNSYNYKFLKVPPSKLRKEVGVFLIIPKDGWYGNKIYNNSGKMTSRALKNEFLNYTSSVHISSECKEIDECLKIIPKKKYNYLVLPEIMHWEDRNTEWSGKPDKIKIHILIYNINSKEELCSAMVESKSGLATLGG
;
A
#
# COMPACT_ATOMS: atom_id res chain seq x y z
N MET A 1 33.07 26.48 -45.56
CA MET A 1 32.79 26.48 -44.10
C MET A 1 31.37 26.96 -43.87
N LYS A 2 30.47 26.07 -43.44
CA LYS A 2 29.25 26.31 -42.60
C LYS A 2 28.40 25.02 -42.62
N LEU A 3 29.06 23.90 -42.32
CA LEU A 3 28.44 22.60 -42.07
C LEU A 3 28.41 22.44 -40.54
N PHE A 4 27.63 23.23 -39.81
CA PHE A 4 27.60 23.19 -38.33
C PHE A 4 26.34 23.83 -37.73
N ILE A 5 25.15 23.52 -38.27
CA ILE A 5 23.88 23.80 -37.58
C ILE A 5 22.99 22.56 -37.69
N LEU A 6 23.50 21.43 -37.19
CA LEU A 6 22.75 20.20 -36.95
C LEU A 6 23.24 19.65 -35.62
N MET A 7 22.64 20.10 -34.51
CA MET A 7 22.67 19.50 -33.15
C MET A 7 22.46 20.61 -32.11
N LEU A 8 21.22 20.95 -31.77
CA LEU A 8 20.92 21.43 -30.41
C LEU A 8 19.41 21.34 -30.15
N GLY A 9 18.94 20.13 -29.87
CA GLY A 9 17.55 19.90 -29.52
C GLY A 9 17.29 18.51 -28.98
N VAL A 10 18.31 17.85 -28.41
CA VAL A 10 18.16 16.54 -27.79
C VAL A 10 18.67 16.63 -26.36
N PHE A 11 17.90 16.03 -25.46
CA PHE A 11 18.17 15.76 -24.05
C PHE A 11 17.93 16.88 -23.04
N PHE A 12 16.68 16.99 -22.58
CA PHE A 12 16.39 16.93 -21.14
C PHE A 12 15.04 16.24 -20.90
N VAL A 13 14.95 14.93 -21.21
CA VAL A 13 13.92 14.09 -20.60
C VAL A 13 14.45 13.66 -19.24
N VAL A 14 14.38 14.57 -18.26
CA VAL A 14 14.63 14.22 -16.85
C VAL A 14 13.46 13.37 -16.37
N GLY A 15 13.65 12.04 -16.39
CA GLY A 15 12.67 11.10 -15.85
C GLY A 15 12.51 11.30 -14.34
N CYS A 16 11.29 11.60 -13.90
CA CYS A 16 10.94 11.59 -12.49
C CYS A 16 10.87 10.15 -12.00
N SER A 17 11.83 9.72 -11.17
CA SER A 17 11.76 8.40 -10.55
C SER A 17 11.03 8.50 -9.21
N ASN A 18 9.86 7.87 -9.13
CA ASN A 18 9.30 7.52 -7.82
C ASN A 18 10.21 6.49 -7.16
N SER A 19 10.48 6.63 -5.86
CA SER A 19 11.25 5.63 -5.11
C SER A 19 10.31 4.82 -4.24
N TYR A 20 10.37 3.50 -4.39
CA TYR A 20 9.63 2.54 -3.59
C TYR A 20 10.63 1.59 -2.95
N ASN A 21 10.46 1.35 -1.65
CA ASN A 21 11.21 0.33 -0.93
C ASN A 21 10.21 -0.54 -0.18
N TYR A 22 10.45 -1.85 -0.14
CA TYR A 22 9.74 -2.72 0.75
C TYR A 22 10.71 -3.70 1.40
N LYS A 23 10.40 -4.09 2.63
CA LYS A 23 11.15 -5.07 3.39
C LYS A 23 10.20 -6.03 4.08
N PHE A 24 10.41 -7.33 3.90
CA PHE A 24 9.76 -8.33 4.72
C PHE A 24 10.30 -8.26 6.16
N LEU A 25 9.39 -8.15 7.12
CA LEU A 25 9.66 -8.36 8.54
C LEU A 25 9.51 -9.85 8.87
N LYS A 26 8.55 -10.51 8.23
CA LYS A 26 8.41 -11.98 8.17
C LYS A 26 8.14 -12.42 6.74
N VAL A 27 8.97 -13.32 6.23
CA VAL A 27 8.89 -13.83 4.85
C VAL A 27 7.69 -14.79 4.73
N PRO A 28 6.88 -14.70 3.67
CA PRO A 28 5.75 -15.59 3.47
C PRO A 28 6.25 -17.04 3.24
N PRO A 29 5.68 -18.05 3.92
CA PRO A 29 6.11 -19.43 3.77
C PRO A 29 5.67 -20.06 2.44
N SER A 30 4.69 -19.46 1.76
CA SER A 30 4.15 -19.95 0.48
C SER A 30 3.40 -18.84 -0.26
N LYS A 31 3.04 -19.09 -1.53
CA LYS A 31 2.18 -18.20 -2.32
C LYS A 31 0.73 -18.23 -1.81
N LEU A 32 0.00 -17.14 -2.06
CA LEU A 32 -1.44 -17.07 -1.79
C LEU A 32 -2.21 -18.15 -2.59
N ARG A 33 -3.17 -18.78 -1.92
CA ARG A 33 -4.12 -19.70 -2.55
C ARG A 33 -5.25 -18.92 -3.20
N LYS A 34 -5.57 -19.23 -4.46
CA LYS A 34 -6.55 -18.45 -5.25
C LYS A 34 -8.00 -18.74 -4.88
N GLU A 35 -8.26 -19.90 -4.29
CA GLU A 35 -9.60 -20.43 -4.03
C GLU A 35 -10.22 -19.91 -2.73
N VAL A 36 -9.43 -19.21 -1.92
CA VAL A 36 -9.83 -18.75 -0.59
C VAL A 36 -9.84 -17.23 -0.52
N GLY A 37 -10.81 -16.68 0.22
CA GLY A 37 -10.97 -15.25 0.33
C GLY A 37 -9.96 -14.58 1.26
N VAL A 38 -9.77 -13.29 1.03
CA VAL A 38 -9.05 -12.35 1.91
C VAL A 38 -10.05 -11.47 2.66
N PHE A 39 -9.92 -11.42 3.98
CA PHE A 39 -10.62 -10.46 4.83
C PHE A 39 -9.64 -9.33 5.15
N LEU A 40 -9.98 -8.10 4.75
CA LEU A 40 -9.11 -6.93 4.83
C LEU A 40 -9.76 -5.88 5.73
N ILE A 41 -9.06 -5.43 6.77
CA ILE A 41 -9.58 -4.34 7.61
C ILE A 41 -9.25 -2.97 7.02
N ILE A 42 -10.06 -1.97 7.38
CA ILE A 42 -9.74 -0.57 7.14
C ILE A 42 -8.81 -0.09 8.27
N PRO A 43 -7.56 0.33 7.98
CA PRO A 43 -6.68 0.88 9.00
C PRO A 43 -7.20 2.24 9.47
N LYS A 44 -6.72 2.68 10.64
CA LYS A 44 -6.87 4.08 11.05
C LYS A 44 -6.22 5.00 10.00
N ASP A 45 -6.78 6.19 9.88
CA ASP A 45 -6.20 7.22 9.01
C ASP A 45 -4.77 7.56 9.44
N GLY A 46 -3.91 7.74 8.46
CA GLY A 46 -2.52 8.13 8.64
C GLY A 46 -2.36 9.55 9.13
N TRP A 47 -1.18 9.84 9.64
CA TRP A 47 -0.85 11.12 10.26
C TRP A 47 0.58 11.55 9.97
N TYR A 48 0.82 12.85 10.12
CA TYR A 48 2.15 13.44 10.19
C TYR A 48 2.13 14.68 11.09
N GLY A 49 2.99 14.71 12.10
CA GLY A 49 2.91 15.71 13.17
C GLY A 49 1.53 15.67 13.83
N ASN A 50 0.84 16.81 13.88
CA ASN A 50 -0.51 16.93 14.44
C ASN A 50 -1.63 16.83 13.39
N LYS A 51 -1.29 16.56 12.11
CA LYS A 51 -2.26 16.49 11.02
C LYS A 51 -2.67 15.04 10.77
N ILE A 52 -3.98 14.79 10.84
CA ILE A 52 -4.60 13.53 10.41
C ILE A 52 -5.06 13.68 8.96
N TYR A 53 -4.75 12.69 8.13
CA TYR A 53 -5.16 12.66 6.73
C TYR A 53 -6.43 11.83 6.61
N ASN A 54 -7.56 12.49 6.77
CA ASN A 54 -8.89 11.87 6.71
C ASN A 54 -9.02 11.03 5.43
N ASN A 55 -9.68 9.87 5.55
CA ASN A 55 -9.94 8.92 4.45
C ASN A 55 -8.71 8.17 3.91
N SER A 56 -7.49 8.42 4.41
CA SER A 56 -6.28 7.67 4.02
C SER A 56 -6.36 6.17 4.35
N GLY A 57 -7.07 5.78 5.40
CA GLY A 57 -7.31 4.37 5.72
C GLY A 57 -8.21 3.68 4.70
N LYS A 58 -9.28 4.36 4.27
CA LYS A 58 -10.15 3.89 3.19
C LYS A 58 -9.41 3.83 1.85
N MET A 59 -8.50 4.77 1.58
CA MET A 59 -7.66 4.74 0.37
C MET A 59 -6.70 3.55 0.41
N THR A 60 -6.02 3.33 1.53
CA THR A 60 -5.09 2.20 1.73
C THR A 60 -5.78 0.86 1.54
N SER A 61 -6.92 0.65 2.19
CA SER A 61 -7.68 -0.61 2.07
C SER A 61 -8.21 -0.86 0.65
N ARG A 62 -8.61 0.19 -0.09
CA ARG A 62 -9.01 0.04 -1.50
C ARG A 62 -7.83 -0.32 -2.40
N ALA A 63 -6.68 0.33 -2.23
CA ALA A 63 -5.47 0.01 -2.98
C ALA A 63 -5.05 -1.45 -2.75
N LEU A 64 -5.02 -1.89 -1.50
CA LEU A 64 -4.73 -3.28 -1.16
C LEU A 64 -5.76 -4.26 -1.72
N LYS A 65 -7.06 -3.94 -1.63
CA LYS A 65 -8.10 -4.78 -2.23
C LYS A 65 -7.86 -4.99 -3.73
N ASN A 66 -7.55 -3.93 -4.46
CA ASN A 66 -7.30 -4.01 -5.90
C ASN A 66 -6.12 -4.93 -6.20
N GLU A 67 -5.05 -4.88 -5.41
CA GLU A 67 -3.91 -5.76 -5.59
C GLU A 67 -4.24 -7.22 -5.22
N PHE A 68 -4.94 -7.47 -4.11
CA PHE A 68 -5.32 -8.83 -3.72
C PHE A 68 -6.27 -9.50 -4.71
N LEU A 69 -7.12 -8.73 -5.41
CA LEU A 69 -8.03 -9.26 -6.44
C LEU A 69 -7.28 -9.84 -7.66
N ASN A 70 -5.99 -9.52 -7.85
CA ASN A 70 -5.16 -10.19 -8.86
C ASN A 70 -4.81 -11.65 -8.48
N TYR A 71 -4.97 -12.03 -7.20
CA TYR A 71 -4.56 -13.32 -6.67
C TYR A 71 -5.70 -14.13 -6.05
N THR A 72 -6.84 -13.53 -5.72
CA THR A 72 -8.02 -14.23 -5.21
C THR A 72 -9.30 -13.67 -5.80
N SER A 73 -10.33 -14.51 -5.92
CA SER A 73 -11.65 -14.12 -6.42
C SER A 73 -12.49 -13.34 -5.41
N SER A 74 -12.11 -13.29 -4.13
CA SER A 74 -12.92 -12.69 -3.08
C SER A 74 -12.08 -11.91 -2.07
N VAL A 75 -12.28 -10.59 -2.03
CA VAL A 75 -11.73 -9.71 -1.00
C VAL A 75 -12.87 -8.94 -0.34
N HIS A 76 -12.99 -9.06 0.98
CA HIS A 76 -13.96 -8.31 1.78
C HIS A 76 -13.26 -7.25 2.61
N ILE A 77 -13.67 -5.99 2.45
CA ILE A 77 -13.21 -4.88 3.29
C ILE A 77 -14.18 -4.75 4.46
N SER A 78 -13.68 -4.72 5.69
CA SER A 78 -14.48 -4.53 6.90
C SER A 78 -13.96 -3.40 7.78
N SER A 79 -14.88 -2.69 8.42
CA SER A 79 -14.62 -1.73 9.51
C SER A 79 -15.15 -2.22 10.86
N GLU A 80 -15.63 -3.47 10.94
CA GLU A 80 -16.32 -4.02 12.11
C GLU A 80 -15.37 -4.49 13.22
N CYS A 81 -14.08 -4.65 12.91
CA CYS A 81 -13.05 -5.09 13.84
C CYS A 81 -11.74 -4.35 13.54
N LYS A 82 -10.86 -4.25 14.54
CA LYS A 82 -9.55 -3.61 14.39
C LYS A 82 -8.40 -4.54 14.73
N GLU A 83 -8.61 -5.41 15.72
CA GLU A 83 -7.59 -6.32 16.22
C GLU A 83 -7.84 -7.76 15.75
N ILE A 84 -6.78 -8.56 15.73
CA ILE A 84 -6.82 -9.96 15.24
C ILE A 84 -7.93 -10.76 15.94
N ASP A 85 -7.95 -10.76 17.27
CA ASP A 85 -8.91 -11.55 18.05
C ASP A 85 -10.36 -11.11 17.88
N GLU A 86 -10.59 -9.83 17.62
CA GLU A 86 -11.92 -9.30 17.31
C GLU A 86 -12.36 -9.78 15.92
N CYS A 87 -11.48 -9.65 14.94
CA CYS A 87 -11.75 -10.06 13.57
C CYS A 87 -12.00 -11.58 13.46
N LEU A 88 -11.21 -12.40 14.14
CA LEU A 88 -11.36 -13.86 14.12
C LEU A 88 -12.72 -14.35 14.66
N LYS A 89 -13.45 -13.53 15.44
CA LYS A 89 -14.79 -13.87 15.93
C LYS A 89 -15.88 -13.69 14.87
N ILE A 90 -15.72 -12.73 13.97
CA ILE A 90 -16.75 -12.36 12.98
C ILE A 90 -16.51 -12.98 11.59
N ILE A 91 -15.28 -13.41 11.30
CA ILE A 91 -14.92 -13.90 9.96
C ILE A 91 -15.51 -15.30 9.71
N PRO A 92 -16.25 -15.51 8.60
CA PRO A 92 -16.68 -16.82 8.17
C PRO A 92 -15.50 -17.69 7.71
N LYS A 93 -14.99 -18.57 8.58
CA LYS A 93 -13.79 -19.41 8.34
C LYS A 93 -13.84 -20.31 7.10
N LYS A 94 -15.03 -20.64 6.60
CA LYS A 94 -15.20 -21.42 5.36
C LYS A 94 -14.96 -20.60 4.09
N LYS A 95 -15.05 -19.27 4.18
CA LYS A 95 -14.97 -18.36 3.03
C LYS A 95 -13.63 -17.63 2.95
N TYR A 96 -13.01 -17.34 4.09
CA TYR A 96 -11.76 -16.58 4.17
C TYR A 96 -10.70 -17.35 4.94
N ASN A 97 -9.48 -17.39 4.41
CA ASN A 97 -8.33 -18.00 5.07
C ASN A 97 -7.27 -16.98 5.51
N TYR A 98 -7.30 -15.79 4.92
CA TYR A 98 -6.33 -14.74 5.19
C TYR A 98 -7.03 -13.53 5.81
N LEU A 99 -6.49 -13.05 6.92
CA LEU A 99 -6.81 -11.75 7.50
C LEU A 99 -5.64 -10.80 7.21
N VAL A 100 -5.93 -9.66 6.63
CA VAL A 100 -4.94 -8.62 6.30
C VAL A 100 -5.18 -7.40 7.17
N LEU A 101 -4.17 -7.03 7.96
CA LEU A 101 -4.15 -5.89 8.85
C LEU A 101 -3.11 -4.89 8.37
N PRO A 102 -3.48 -3.91 7.53
CA PRO A 102 -2.62 -2.77 7.27
C PRO A 102 -2.58 -1.84 8.48
N GLU A 103 -1.47 -1.11 8.60
CA GLU A 103 -1.29 -0.03 9.56
C GLU A 103 -0.52 1.11 8.88
N ILE A 104 -1.09 2.32 8.89
CA ILE A 104 -0.43 3.49 8.32
C ILE A 104 0.49 4.09 9.38
N MET A 105 1.80 3.91 9.18
CA MET A 105 2.84 4.38 10.10
C MET A 105 3.21 5.84 9.86
N HIS A 106 3.10 6.30 8.62
CA HIS A 106 3.38 7.67 8.22
C HIS A 106 2.55 8.00 6.99
N TRP A 107 1.90 9.16 7.01
CA TRP A 107 1.24 9.71 5.84
C TRP A 107 1.52 11.19 5.78
N GLU A 108 2.27 11.61 4.77
CA GLU A 108 2.63 13.00 4.59
C GLU A 108 2.44 13.37 3.13
N ASP A 109 1.33 14.06 2.88
CA ASP A 109 1.04 14.70 1.60
C ASP A 109 1.50 16.16 1.69
N ARG A 110 2.46 16.49 0.83
CA ARG A 110 3.12 17.80 0.74
C ARG A 110 2.69 18.54 -0.52
N ASN A 111 1.66 18.09 -1.22
CA ASN A 111 1.21 18.69 -2.48
C ASN A 111 2.42 18.89 -3.42
N THR A 112 3.09 17.78 -3.73
CA THR A 112 4.44 17.74 -4.33
C THR A 112 4.60 18.67 -5.53
N GLU A 113 3.56 18.82 -6.35
CA GLU A 113 3.50 19.71 -7.52
C GLU A 113 3.75 21.19 -7.18
N TRP A 114 3.33 21.65 -6.01
CA TRP A 114 3.42 23.05 -5.60
C TRP A 114 4.58 23.33 -4.65
N SER A 115 4.91 22.37 -3.79
CA SER A 115 5.96 22.54 -2.77
C SER A 115 7.35 22.08 -3.22
N GLY A 116 7.43 21.28 -4.29
CA GLY A 116 8.65 20.60 -4.71
C GLY A 116 9.18 19.58 -3.68
N LYS A 117 8.41 19.26 -2.64
CA LYS A 117 8.78 18.29 -1.60
C LYS A 117 8.01 16.99 -1.83
N PRO A 118 8.68 15.83 -1.84
CA PRO A 118 8.03 14.56 -2.10
C PRO A 118 7.11 14.16 -0.95
N ASP A 119 5.96 13.60 -1.31
CA ASP A 119 5.06 12.91 -0.39
C ASP A 119 5.75 11.68 0.18
N LYS A 120 5.34 11.28 1.38
CA LYS A 120 5.89 10.10 2.05
C LYS A 120 4.77 9.28 2.63
N ILE A 121 4.78 7.99 2.31
CA ILE A 121 3.85 7.03 2.88
C ILE A 121 4.66 5.85 3.40
N LYS A 122 4.34 5.41 4.63
CA LYS A 122 4.88 4.19 5.23
C LYS A 122 3.73 3.36 5.77
N ILE A 123 3.62 2.13 5.29
CA ILE A 123 2.55 1.20 5.65
C ILE A 123 3.17 -0.10 6.09
N HIS A 124 2.75 -0.59 7.25
CA HIS A 124 2.99 -1.95 7.69
C HIS A 124 1.81 -2.82 7.24
N ILE A 125 2.08 -3.98 6.65
CA ILE A 125 1.06 -4.92 6.21
C ILE A 125 1.32 -6.25 6.90
N LEU A 126 0.37 -6.68 7.72
CA LEU A 126 0.36 -7.98 8.39
C LEU A 126 -0.64 -8.90 7.71
N ILE A 127 -0.21 -10.13 7.39
CA ILE A 127 -1.06 -11.19 6.85
C ILE A 127 -1.08 -12.34 7.85
N TYR A 128 -2.28 -12.70 8.29
CA TYR A 128 -2.54 -13.70 9.32
C TYR A 128 -3.40 -14.84 8.77
N ASN A 129 -3.07 -16.07 9.12
CA ASN A 129 -3.87 -17.25 8.77
C ASN A 129 -5.01 -17.42 9.77
N ILE A 130 -6.24 -17.35 9.29
CA ILE A 130 -7.44 -17.45 10.12
C ILE A 130 -7.59 -18.85 10.74
N ASN A 131 -7.14 -19.89 10.05
CA ASN A 131 -7.31 -21.29 10.47
C ASN A 131 -6.20 -21.74 11.41
N SER A 132 -4.93 -21.51 11.07
CA SER A 132 -3.79 -21.87 11.94
C SER A 132 -3.58 -20.89 13.09
N LYS A 133 -4.20 -19.71 13.03
CA LYS A 133 -4.02 -18.63 14.01
C LYS A 133 -2.56 -18.19 14.15
N GLU A 134 -1.90 -18.02 13.00
CA GLU A 134 -0.51 -17.64 12.94
C GLU A 134 -0.31 -16.49 11.96
N GLU A 135 0.62 -15.60 12.29
CA GLU A 135 1.15 -14.66 11.33
C GLU A 135 1.85 -15.44 10.21
N LEU A 136 1.46 -15.20 8.96
CA LEU A 136 2.11 -15.79 7.78
C LEU A 136 3.22 -14.90 7.25
N CYS A 137 2.98 -13.59 7.20
CA CYS A 137 3.86 -12.63 6.55
C CYS A 137 3.62 -11.24 7.13
N SER A 138 4.68 -10.46 7.23
CA SER A 138 4.60 -9.04 7.53
C SER A 138 5.62 -8.28 6.68
N ALA A 139 5.23 -7.13 6.18
CA ALA A 139 6.07 -6.29 5.33
C ALA A 139 5.91 -4.82 5.67
N MET A 140 7.01 -4.08 5.61
CA MET A 140 7.03 -2.63 5.65
C MET A 140 7.19 -2.10 4.23
N VAL A 141 6.26 -1.25 3.79
CA VAL A 141 6.28 -0.61 2.48
C VAL A 141 6.48 0.89 2.68
N GLU A 142 7.50 1.44 2.04
CA GLU A 142 7.84 2.87 2.06
C GLU A 142 7.84 3.41 0.63
N SER A 143 7.13 4.51 0.42
CA SER A 143 7.08 5.20 -0.86
C SER A 143 7.35 6.69 -0.68
N LYS A 144 8.07 7.25 -1.66
CA LYS A 144 8.21 8.69 -1.84
C LYS A 144 7.84 9.06 -3.27
N SER A 145 6.97 10.05 -3.44
CA SER A 145 6.63 10.57 -4.77
C SER A 145 7.82 11.31 -5.38
N GLY A 146 7.95 11.30 -6.71
CA GLY A 146 8.89 12.13 -7.45
C GLY A 146 8.37 13.56 -7.61
N LEU A 147 9.26 14.49 -7.98
CA LEU A 147 8.96 15.93 -8.07
C LEU A 147 7.90 16.33 -9.12
N ALA A 148 7.51 15.44 -10.04
CA ALA A 148 6.48 15.69 -11.03
C ALA A 148 5.60 14.45 -11.25
N THR A 149 4.71 14.17 -10.32
CA THR A 149 3.50 13.41 -10.65
C THR A 149 2.44 14.41 -11.11
N LEU A 150 2.57 14.94 -12.34
CA LEU A 150 1.47 15.69 -12.96
C LEU A 150 0.35 14.70 -13.27
N GLY A 151 -0.68 14.65 -12.43
CA GLY A 151 -1.76 13.68 -12.63
C GLY A 151 -2.80 13.71 -11.52
N GLY A 152 -3.65 14.74 -11.56
CA GLY A 152 -5.01 14.65 -11.05
C GLY A 152 -5.89 13.74 -11.88
#